data_AF-A0A8C2YRU3-F1
#
_entry.id   AF-A0A8C2YRU3-F1
#
_cell.length_a   1.000
_cell.length_b   1.000
_cell.length_c   1.000
_cell.angle_alpha   90.00
_cell.angle_beta   90.00
_cell.angle_gamma   90.00
#
_symmetry.space_group_name_H-M   'P 1'
#
loop_
_entity.id
_entity.type
_entity.pdbx_description
1 polymer ?
#
loop_
_entity_poly.entity_id
_entity_poly.type
_entity_poly.pdbx_seq_one_letter_code
_entity_poly.pdbx_strand_id
1 'polypeptide(L)'
;MALHWALEALCLLPLLNPQNPACANVTAMPITSATLDWLNRRWFYVASAFRNPEYKQSAQEVQAAFFYFHTNPREDRVMVREHMTTGDRCIQNSTFLKVQRANGTLSKI
;
A
#
# COMPACT_ATOMS: atom_id res chain seq x y z
N MET A 1 46.90 5.70 6.48
CA MET A 1 46.33 4.48 7.09
C MET A 1 44.82 4.56 7.31
N ALA A 2 44.27 5.59 7.95
CA ALA A 2 42.81 5.71 8.15
C ALA A 2 41.97 5.77 6.85
N LEU A 3 42.51 6.37 5.78
CA LEU A 3 41.82 6.49 4.49
C LEU A 3 41.55 5.14 3.80
N HIS A 4 42.48 4.18 3.88
CA HIS A 4 42.27 2.85 3.30
C HIS A 4 41.18 2.08 4.06
N TRP A 5 41.17 2.15 5.39
CA TRP A 5 40.11 1.53 6.19
C TRP A 5 38.73 2.13 5.92
N ALA A 6 38.66 3.45 5.71
CA ALA A 6 37.42 4.11 5.32
C ALA A 6 36.93 3.66 3.94
N LEU A 7 37.86 3.48 2.98
CA LEU A 7 37.54 3.04 1.62
C LEU A 7 37.03 1.60 1.60
N GLU A 8 37.70 0.69 2.33
CA GLU A 8 37.27 -0.70 2.48
C GLU A 8 35.88 -0.80 3.13
N ALA A 9 35.62 -0.03 4.19
CA ALA A 9 34.30 0.02 4.82
C ALA A 9 33.19 0.54 3.88
N LEU A 10 33.49 1.56 3.07
CA LEU A 10 32.59 2.11 2.05
C LEU A 10 32.31 1.12 0.90
N CYS A 11 33.29 0.32 0.49
CA CYS A 11 33.12 -0.73 -0.51
C CYS A 11 32.24 -1.90 -0.01
N LEU A 12 32.23 -2.16 1.30
CA LEU A 12 31.45 -3.25 1.92
C LEU A 12 30.02 -2.83 2.31
N LEU A 13 29.75 -1.53 2.46
CA LEU A 13 28.43 -0.98 2.80
C LEU A 13 27.27 -1.45 1.87
N PRO A 14 27.44 -1.51 0.54
CA PRO A 14 26.42 -2.04 -0.38
C PRO A 14 26.13 -3.55 -0.16
N LEU A 15 27.09 -4.31 0.36
CA LEU A 15 26.94 -5.76 0.63
C LEU A 15 26.20 -6.04 1.94
N LEU A 16 26.17 -5.08 2.87
CA LEU A 16 25.50 -5.23 4.16
C LEU A 16 23.99 -5.04 4.08
N ASN A 17 23.50 -4.34 3.06
CA ASN A 17 22.08 -4.15 2.84
C ASN A 17 21.72 -4.29 1.35
N PRO A 18 21.86 -5.50 0.77
CA PRO A 18 21.47 -5.77 -0.61
C PRO A 18 19.95 -5.72 -0.70
N GLN A 19 19.38 -4.51 -0.71
CA GLN A 19 17.99 -4.33 -1.09
C GLN A 19 17.90 -4.72 -2.56
N ASN A 20 17.18 -5.80 -2.83
CA ASN A 20 16.86 -6.18 -4.20
C ASN A 20 16.19 -4.96 -4.85
N PRO A 21 16.72 -4.43 -5.97
CA PRO A 21 16.15 -3.25 -6.62
C PRO A 21 14.68 -3.47 -7.02
N ALA A 22 14.26 -4.72 -7.23
CA ALA A 22 12.86 -5.08 -7.46
C ALA A 22 11.94 -4.75 -6.26
N CYS A 23 12.49 -4.64 -5.05
CA CYS A 23 11.74 -4.40 -3.82
C CYS A 23 11.69 -2.92 -3.38
N ALA A 24 12.37 -2.01 -4.10
CA ALA A 24 12.42 -0.60 -3.73
C ALA A 24 11.02 0.03 -3.61
N ASN A 25 10.13 -0.27 -4.56
CA ASN A 25 8.78 0.29 -4.62
C ASN A 25 7.79 -0.34 -3.61
N VAL A 26 8.15 -1.46 -2.99
CA VAL A 26 7.29 -2.17 -2.00
C VAL A 26 7.81 -2.01 -0.56
N THR A 27 8.83 -1.17 -0.37
CA THR A 27 9.29 -0.81 0.96
C THR A 27 8.32 0.21 1.56
N ALA A 28 7.77 -0.10 2.74
CA ALA A 28 6.80 0.77 3.38
C ALA A 28 7.45 2.12 3.75
N MET A 29 6.74 3.22 3.48
CA MET A 29 7.11 4.57 3.85
C MET A 29 6.01 5.21 4.70
N PRO A 30 6.35 6.16 5.59
CA PRO A 30 5.35 6.83 6.39
C PRO A 30 4.29 7.54 5.55
N ILE A 31 3.01 7.44 5.95
CA ILE A 31 1.91 8.16 5.30
C ILE A 31 1.90 9.60 5.80
N THR A 32 2.16 10.54 4.89
CA THR A 32 2.13 11.98 5.14
C THR A 32 0.78 12.60 4.80
N SER A 33 0.57 13.85 5.21
CA SER A 33 -0.60 14.64 4.80
C SER A 33 -0.73 14.72 3.27
N ALA A 34 0.38 14.94 2.56
CA ALA A 34 0.41 14.98 1.10
C ALA A 34 0.02 13.63 0.46
N THR A 35 0.40 12.51 1.09
CA THR A 35 0.00 11.16 0.67
C THR A 35 -1.52 11.00 0.78
N LEU A 36 -2.13 11.49 1.86
CA LEU A 36 -3.58 11.45 2.04
C LEU A 36 -4.29 12.33 1.01
N ASP A 37 -3.83 13.55 0.78
CA ASP A 37 -4.38 14.44 -0.25
C ASP A 37 -4.33 13.79 -1.65
N TRP A 38 -3.22 13.11 -1.96
CA TRP A 38 -3.07 12.37 -3.22
C TRP A 38 -4.02 11.16 -3.31
N LEU A 39 -4.29 10.48 -2.20
CA LEU A 39 -5.22 9.35 -2.16
C LEU A 39 -6.68 9.77 -2.33
N ASN A 40 -7.05 11.01 -1.99
CA ASN A 40 -8.42 11.54 -1.93
C ASN A 40 -9.11 11.68 -3.31
N ARG A 41 -9.40 10.55 -3.94
CA ARG A 41 -10.05 10.47 -5.25
C ARG A 41 -10.66 9.09 -5.48
N ARG A 42 -11.22 8.91 -6.69
CA ARG A 42 -11.69 7.62 -7.18
C ARG A 42 -10.51 6.78 -7.69
N TRP A 43 -10.53 5.50 -7.35
CA TRP A 43 -9.57 4.49 -7.79
C TRP A 43 -10.30 3.29 -8.39
N PHE A 44 -9.65 2.62 -9.33
CA PHE A 44 -10.13 1.39 -9.94
C PHE A 44 -9.17 0.26 -9.59
N TYR A 45 -9.73 -0.86 -9.14
CA TYR A 45 -8.96 -2.07 -8.94
C TYR A 45 -8.69 -2.71 -10.31
N VAL A 46 -7.41 -2.80 -10.70
CA VAL A 46 -6.99 -3.29 -12.02
C VAL A 46 -6.58 -4.76 -11.95
N ALA A 47 -5.75 -5.13 -10.97
CA ALA A 47 -5.22 -6.48 -10.81
C ALA A 47 -4.63 -6.68 -9.40
N SER A 48 -4.47 -7.95 -9.01
CA SER A 48 -3.64 -8.35 -7.86
C SER A 48 -3.09 -9.76 -8.04
N ALA A 49 -2.02 -10.07 -7.32
CA ALA A 49 -1.50 -11.43 -7.22
C ALA A 49 -1.13 -11.72 -5.76
N PHE A 50 -1.59 -12.86 -5.24
CA PHE A 50 -1.36 -13.28 -3.86
C PHE A 50 -0.77 -14.69 -3.81
N ARG A 51 0.15 -14.91 -2.86
CA ARG A 51 0.60 -16.26 -2.48
C ARG A 51 -0.40 -16.97 -1.55
N ASN A 52 -1.14 -16.19 -0.75
CA ASN A 52 -2.17 -16.73 0.12
C ASN A 52 -3.35 -17.24 -0.75
N PRO A 53 -3.78 -18.50 -0.59
CA PRO A 53 -4.81 -19.10 -1.44
C PRO A 53 -6.20 -18.48 -1.23
N GLU A 54 -6.55 -18.07 -0.02
CA GLU A 54 -7.84 -17.45 0.29
C GLU A 54 -7.98 -16.10 -0.41
N TYR A 55 -6.93 -15.26 -0.37
CA TYR A 55 -6.94 -13.99 -1.10
C TYR A 55 -6.91 -14.18 -2.62
N LYS A 56 -6.23 -15.23 -3.10
CA LYS A 56 -6.27 -15.58 -4.53
C LYS A 56 -7.68 -15.94 -4.96
N GLN A 57 -8.39 -16.78 -4.19
CA GLN A 57 -9.76 -17.17 -4.49
C GLN A 57 -10.71 -15.95 -4.44
N SER A 58 -10.62 -15.14 -3.39
CA SER A 58 -11.44 -13.92 -3.28
C SER A 58 -11.20 -12.95 -4.43
N ALA A 59 -9.95 -12.73 -4.84
CA ALA A 59 -9.63 -11.86 -5.97
C ALA A 59 -10.17 -12.39 -7.32
N GLN A 60 -10.32 -13.71 -7.48
CA GLN A 60 -10.87 -14.32 -8.69
C GLN A 60 -12.38 -14.10 -8.83
N GLU A 61 -13.10 -13.85 -7.73
CA GLU A 61 -14.54 -13.58 -7.73
C GLU A 61 -14.87 -12.13 -8.09
N VAL A 62 -13.87 -11.24 -8.08
CA VAL A 62 -14.03 -9.82 -8.41
C VAL A 62 -13.96 -9.63 -9.92
N GLN A 63 -15.09 -9.27 -10.54
CA GLN A 63 -15.16 -8.95 -11.96
C GLN A 63 -14.71 -7.51 -12.24
N ALA A 64 -15.09 -6.57 -11.36
CA ALA A 64 -14.68 -5.18 -11.40
C ALA A 64 -14.83 -4.55 -10.01
N ALA A 65 -13.99 -3.58 -9.66
CA ALA A 65 -14.20 -2.77 -8.46
C ALA A 65 -13.67 -1.35 -8.63
N PHE A 66 -14.39 -0.39 -8.06
CA PHE A 66 -13.90 0.97 -7.88
C PHE A 66 -14.28 1.49 -6.50
N PHE A 67 -13.45 2.38 -5.97
CA PHE A 67 -13.67 2.94 -4.64
C PHE A 67 -13.29 4.41 -4.59
N TYR A 68 -13.99 5.13 -3.73
CA TYR A 68 -13.65 6.50 -3.35
C TYR A 68 -12.94 6.47 -2.01
N PHE A 69 -11.73 7.02 -1.97
CA PHE A 69 -11.12 7.39 -0.70
C PHE A 69 -11.52 8.81 -0.35
N HIS A 70 -12.11 8.96 0.83
CA HIS A 70 -12.35 10.24 1.47
C HIS A 70 -11.42 10.34 2.67
N THR A 71 -10.34 11.10 2.49
CA THR A 71 -9.31 11.30 3.52
C THR A 71 -9.44 12.70 4.11
N ASN A 72 -9.12 12.84 5.40
CA ASN A 72 -8.87 14.14 6.01
C ASN A 72 -7.42 14.14 6.54
N PRO A 73 -6.51 15.01 6.06
CA PRO A 73 -5.11 15.03 6.51
C PRO A 73 -4.92 15.21 8.02
N ARG A 74 -5.91 15.78 8.72
CA ARG A 74 -5.91 15.98 10.17
C ARG A 74 -6.40 14.76 10.96
N GLU A 75 -7.01 13.78 10.27
CA GLU A 75 -7.55 12.59 10.89
C GLU A 75 -6.76 11.36 10.46
N ASP A 76 -6.56 10.43 11.39
CA ASP A 76 -5.92 9.15 11.09
C ASP A 76 -6.95 8.10 10.67
N ARG A 77 -7.89 8.53 9.82
CA ARG A 77 -8.98 7.71 9.30
C ARG A 77 -9.27 8.04 7.83
N VAL A 78 -9.66 7.01 7.09
CA VAL A 78 -10.11 7.13 5.69
C VAL A 78 -11.46 6.46 5.56
N MET A 79 -12.46 7.18 5.07
CA MET A 79 -13.72 6.56 4.67
C MET A 79 -13.57 6.03 3.24
N VAL A 80 -13.86 4.74 3.06
CA VAL A 80 -13.82 4.07 1.77
C VAL A 80 -15.26 3.75 1.37
N ARG A 81 -15.67 4.24 0.20
CA ARG A 81 -16.91 3.81 -0.44
C ARG A 81 -16.58 2.93 -1.62
N GLU A 82 -16.84 1.64 -1.49
CA GLU A 82 -16.53 0.61 -2.47
C GLU A 82 -17.76 0.23 -3.28
N HIS A 83 -17.57 0.03 -4.57
CA HIS A 83 -18.52 -0.60 -5.47
C HIS A 83 -17.80 -1.75 -6.16
N MET A 84 -18.28 -2.96 -5.94
CA MET A 84 -17.66 -4.19 -6.41
C MET A 84 -18.67 -5.00 -7.19
N THR A 85 -18.29 -5.45 -8.38
CA THR A 85 -19.07 -6.37 -9.19
C THR A 85 -18.58 -7.79 -8.95
N THR A 86 -19.47 -8.64 -8.45
CA THR A 86 -19.23 -10.07 -8.22
C THR A 86 -20.50 -10.85 -8.53
N GLY A 87 -20.36 -12.00 -9.20
CA GLY A 87 -21.50 -12.83 -9.61
C GLY A 87 -22.58 -12.05 -10.37
N ASP A 88 -22.16 -11.17 -11.28
CA ASP A 88 -23.03 -10.30 -12.11
C ASP A 88 -23.92 -9.32 -11.33
N ARG A 89 -23.57 -9.04 -10.07
CA ARG A 89 -24.25 -8.08 -9.20
C ARG A 89 -23.29 -7.02 -8.71
N CYS A 90 -23.78 -5.80 -8.54
CA CYS A 90 -23.03 -4.71 -7.90
C CYS A 90 -23.34 -4.66 -6.40
N ILE A 91 -22.30 -4.78 -5.59
CA ILE A 91 -22.34 -4.65 -4.13
C ILE A 91 -21.71 -3.31 -3.76
N GLN A 92 -22.42 -2.51 -2.98
CA GLN A 92 -21.93 -1.24 -2.47
C GLN A 92 -21.71 -1.33 -0.97
N ASN A 93 -20.50 -0.99 -0.52
CA ASN A 93 -20.13 -0.97 0.89
C ASN A 93 -19.47 0.36 1.26
N SER A 94 -19.55 0.72 2.54
CA SER A 94 -18.80 1.85 3.10
C SER A 94 -18.16 1.44 4.42
N THR A 95 -16.88 1.74 4.58
CA THR A 95 -16.11 1.37 5.76
C THR A 95 -15.12 2.45 6.14
N PHE A 96 -14.68 2.45 7.39
CA PHE A 96 -13.59 3.31 7.85
C PHE A 96 -12.32 2.48 8.02
N LEU A 97 -11.23 2.96 7.44
CA LEU A 97 -9.89 2.45 7.68
C LEU A 97 -9.15 3.38 8.64
N LYS A 98 -8.39 2.81 9.57
CA LYS A 98 -7.42 3.53 10.39
C LYS A 98 -6.14 3.72 9.58
N VAL A 99 -5.53 4.90 9.70
CA VAL A 99 -4.21 5.22 9.14
C VAL A 99 -3.16 4.96 10.22
N GLN A 100 -2.18 4.09 9.96
CA GLN A 100 -0.99 3.95 10.81
C GLN A 100 0.17 4.67 10.14
N ARG A 101 0.30 5.97 10.40
CA ARG A 101 1.23 6.85 9.68
C ARG A 101 2.67 6.36 9.70
N ALA A 102 3.20 6.03 10.87
CA ALA A 102 4.59 5.60 11.01
C ALA A 102 4.90 4.30 10.25
N ASN A 103 3.91 3.38 10.17
CA ASN A 103 4.08 2.06 9.56
C ASN A 103 3.81 2.07 8.05
N GLY A 104 3.18 3.14 7.54
CA GLY A 104 2.81 3.20 6.13
C GLY A 104 1.60 2.33 5.76
N THR A 105 0.72 2.01 6.72
CA THR A 105 -0.38 1.03 6.51
C THR A 105 -1.77 1.61 6.76
N LEU A 106 -2.77 1.00 6.11
CA LEU A 106 -4.20 1.20 6.37
C LEU A 106 -4.79 -0.11 6.87
N SER A 107 -5.64 -0.07 7.89
CA SER A 107 -6.30 -1.26 8.45
C SER A 107 -7.77 -0.99 8.70
N LYS A 108 -8.60 -2.03 8.63
CA LYS A 108 -10.02 -1.91 9.01
C LYS A 108 -10.14 -1.56 10.50
N ILE A 109 -11.10 -0.68 10.84
CA ILE A 109 -11.52 -0.37 12.23
C ILE A 109 -12.51 -1.43 12.71
#